data_AF-J9RBN1-F1
#
_entry.id   AF-J9RBN1-F1
#
_cell.length_a   1.000
_cell.length_b   1.000
_cell.length_c   1.000
_cell.angle_alpha   90.00
_cell.angle_beta   90.00
_cell.angle_gamma   90.00
#
_symmetry.space_group_name_H-M   'P 1'
#
loop_
_entity.id
_entity.type
_entity.pdbx_description
1 polymer ?
#
loop_
_entity_poly.entity_id
_entity_poly.type
_entity_poly.pdbx_seq_one_letter_code
_entity_poly.pdbx_strand_id
1 'polypeptide(L)'
;MDISNVEIEIAPNFKVTKLPENFSVIATMNTADRSLAVVDFALRRRFAWYTLKPKAIKSKQFFKEDFSRIQEIFDWYASSIELNLQPGQGYFIADTEEEMKNRIRYEIFPLIKEYLQEGLLRNAKEEFNNYFSTRINLSLFE
;
A
#
# COMPACT_ATOMS: atom_id res chain seq x y z
N MET A 1 1.14 -23.00 29.43
CA MET A 1 0.61 -23.24 28.07
C MET A 1 -0.40 -24.35 28.21
N ASP A 2 -1.68 -24.06 27.97
CA ASP A 2 -2.74 -25.08 28.04
C ASP A 2 -2.39 -26.23 27.11
N ILE A 3 -2.46 -27.45 27.63
CA ILE A 3 -2.23 -28.68 26.87
C ILE A 3 -3.47 -28.86 25.99
N SER A 4 -3.48 -28.23 24.83
CA SER A 4 -4.52 -28.44 23.83
C SER A 4 -4.34 -29.85 23.26
N ASN A 5 -5.22 -30.79 23.60
CA ASN A 5 -5.26 -32.15 23.05
C ASN A 5 -5.74 -32.18 21.58
N VAL A 6 -5.27 -31.25 20.75
CA VAL A 6 -5.72 -31.09 19.36
C VAL A 6 -4.72 -31.78 18.44
N GLU A 7 -5.12 -32.89 17.84
CA GLU A 7 -4.42 -33.51 16.70
C GLU A 7 -4.97 -32.91 15.40
N ILE A 8 -4.10 -32.33 14.58
CA ILE A 8 -4.47 -31.80 13.27
C ILE A 8 -3.81 -32.67 12.19
N GLU A 9 -4.63 -33.32 11.36
CA GLU A 9 -4.16 -34.01 10.15
C GLU A 9 -3.96 -32.97 9.04
N ILE A 10 -2.72 -32.84 8.56
CA ILE A 10 -2.32 -31.86 7.55
C ILE A 10 -2.02 -32.50 6.19
N ALA A 11 -1.79 -33.80 6.15
CA ALA A 11 -1.75 -34.64 4.94
C ALA A 11 -2.11 -36.09 5.32
N PRO A 12 -2.47 -36.96 4.36
CA PRO A 12 -2.80 -38.36 4.66
C PRO A 12 -1.69 -39.04 5.46
N ASN A 13 -2.03 -39.59 6.63
CA ASN A 13 -1.10 -40.21 7.58
C ASN A 13 -0.05 -39.25 8.19
N PHE A 14 -0.25 -37.93 8.07
CA PHE A 14 0.64 -36.91 8.65
C PHE A 14 -0.14 -35.98 9.57
N LYS A 15 0.05 -36.17 10.87
CA LYS A 15 -0.63 -35.44 11.94
C LYS A 15 0.36 -34.68 12.80
N VAL A 16 -0.06 -33.50 13.27
CA VAL A 16 0.71 -32.66 14.18
C VAL A 16 -0.12 -32.29 15.40
N THR A 17 0.51 -32.34 16.57
CA THR A 17 -0.09 -31.93 17.86
C THR A 17 0.36 -30.53 18.30
N LYS A 18 1.47 -30.05 17.73
CA LYS A 18 2.04 -28.72 17.98
C LYS A 18 2.76 -28.24 16.71
N LEU A 19 2.76 -26.94 16.46
CA LEU A 19 3.65 -26.34 15.46
C LEU A 19 5.11 -26.44 15.94
N PRO A 20 6.08 -26.72 15.05
CA PRO A 20 7.50 -26.72 15.39
C PRO A 20 7.94 -25.35 15.92
N GLU A 21 8.87 -25.33 16.89
CA GLU A 21 9.33 -24.07 17.51
C GLU A 21 10.17 -23.20 16.55
N ASN A 22 10.74 -23.81 15.52
CA ASN A 22 11.46 -23.13 14.44
C ASN A 22 10.55 -22.74 13.26
N PHE A 23 9.24 -22.93 13.37
CA PHE A 23 8.29 -22.55 12.33
C PHE A 23 7.82 -21.10 12.53
N SER A 24 8.10 -20.25 11.54
CA SER A 24 7.66 -18.85 11.54
C SER A 24 6.89 -18.55 10.25
N VAL A 25 5.82 -17.77 10.38
CA VAL A 25 5.03 -17.29 9.23
C VAL A 25 5.20 -15.78 9.14
N ILE A 26 5.73 -15.32 8.01
CA ILE A 26 5.76 -13.91 7.64
C ILE A 26 4.81 -13.75 6.46
N ALA A 27 3.81 -12.90 6.64
CA ALA A 27 2.82 -12.59 5.62
C ALA A 27 2.78 -11.09 5.37
N THR A 28 2.44 -10.71 4.14
CA THR A 28 2.21 -9.32 3.75
C THR A 28 0.74 -9.13 3.41
N MET A 29 0.16 -8.00 3.81
CA MET A 29 -1.21 -7.65 3.47
C MET A 29 -1.22 -6.30 2.75
N ASN A 30 -1.91 -6.22 1.62
CA ASN A 30 -2.22 -4.95 1.00
C ASN A 30 -3.36 -4.27 1.79
N THR A 31 -3.08 -3.10 2.37
CA THR A 31 -4.06 -2.35 3.18
C THR A 31 -4.92 -1.40 2.35
N ALA A 32 -4.58 -1.16 1.08
CA ALA A 32 -5.40 -0.35 0.18
C ALA A 32 -6.64 -1.11 -0.31
N ASP A 33 -6.54 -2.44 -0.43
CA ASP A 33 -7.63 -3.29 -0.88
C ASP A 33 -8.63 -3.57 0.25
N ARG A 34 -9.83 -3.01 0.12
CA ARG A 34 -10.91 -3.15 1.11
C ARG A 34 -11.75 -4.40 0.91
N SER A 35 -11.61 -5.11 -0.22
CA SER A 35 -12.39 -6.33 -0.51
C SER A 35 -12.04 -7.50 0.41
N LEU A 36 -10.85 -7.48 1.03
CA LEU A 36 -10.34 -8.55 1.90
C LEU A 36 -10.65 -8.38 3.38
N ALA A 37 -11.36 -7.31 3.78
CA ALA A 37 -11.57 -6.95 5.19
C ALA A 37 -12.36 -7.99 6.03
N VAL A 38 -13.11 -8.89 5.39
CA VAL A 38 -14.01 -9.85 6.08
C VAL A 38 -13.29 -11.14 6.53
N VAL A 39 -12.18 -11.53 5.91
CA VAL A 39 -11.40 -12.75 6.25
C VAL A 39 -10.64 -12.59 7.59
N ASP A 40 -10.65 -11.38 8.13
CA ASP A 40 -9.53 -10.83 8.86
C ASP A 40 -9.61 -10.99 10.39
N PHE A 41 -10.80 -11.11 11.00
CA PHE A 41 -10.91 -11.04 12.47
C PHE A 41 -10.31 -12.25 13.22
N ALA A 42 -10.29 -13.43 12.60
CA ALA A 42 -9.67 -14.62 13.18
C ALA A 42 -8.14 -14.62 13.01
N LEU A 43 -7.66 -14.13 11.87
CA LEU A 43 -6.23 -14.00 11.57
C LEU A 43 -5.60 -12.85 12.38
N ARG A 44 -6.30 -11.72 12.55
CA ARG A 44 -5.83 -10.56 13.33
C ARG A 44 -5.36 -10.92 14.73
N ARG A 45 -5.95 -11.94 15.36
CA ARG A 45 -5.61 -12.40 16.72
C ARG A 45 -4.44 -13.38 16.77
N ARG A 46 -3.95 -13.87 15.62
CA ARG A 46 -2.87 -14.87 15.50
C ARG A 46 -1.54 -14.29 15.01
N PHE A 47 -1.58 -13.08 14.44
CA PHE A 47 -0.40 -12.41 13.90
C PHE A 47 -0.06 -11.16 14.72
N ALA A 48 1.24 -10.90 14.88
CA ALA A 48 1.73 -9.58 15.26
C ALA A 48 1.70 -8.68 14.01
N TRP A 49 1.09 -7.50 14.12
CA TRP A 49 0.94 -6.57 13.00
C TRP A 49 2.05 -5.53 12.99
N TYR A 50 2.72 -5.39 11.86
CA TYR A 50 3.73 -4.36 11.64
C TYR A 50 3.37 -3.55 10.39
N THR A 51 2.91 -2.32 10.58
CA THR A 51 2.50 -1.44 9.48
C THR A 51 3.72 -0.83 8.79
N LEU A 52 3.85 -1.10 7.49
CA LEU A 52 4.85 -0.47 6.63
C LEU A 52 4.25 0.74 5.92
N LYS A 53 4.63 1.94 6.33
CA LYS A 53 4.26 3.19 5.63
C LYS A 53 5.22 3.46 4.46
N PRO A 54 4.75 4.10 3.38
CA PRO A 54 5.64 4.61 2.33
C PRO A 54 6.73 5.50 2.93
N LYS A 55 7.96 5.33 2.47
CA LYS A 55 9.10 6.12 2.95
C LYS A 55 10.10 6.40 1.84
N ALA A 56 10.71 7.58 1.88
CA ALA A 56 11.81 7.91 1.00
C ALA A 56 12.97 6.91 1.17
N ILE A 57 13.57 6.51 0.05
CA ILE A 57 14.71 5.59 0.04
C ILE A 57 15.97 6.29 -0.45
N LYS A 58 17.14 5.76 -0.05
CA LYS A 58 18.43 6.25 -0.52
C LYS A 58 18.81 5.48 -1.79
N SER A 59 18.41 5.99 -2.96
CA SER A 59 18.80 5.47 -4.26
C SER A 59 18.97 6.60 -5.26
N LYS A 60 19.88 6.45 -6.23
CA LYS A 60 20.05 7.41 -7.35
C LYS A 60 18.87 7.39 -8.32
N GLN A 61 18.16 6.26 -8.40
CA GLN A 61 16.98 6.06 -9.25
C GLN A 61 15.69 6.55 -8.58
N PHE A 62 15.78 7.03 -7.34
CA PHE A 62 14.60 7.43 -6.59
C PHE A 62 14.29 8.91 -6.81
N PHE A 63 13.13 9.18 -7.40
CA PHE A 63 12.60 10.52 -7.65
C PHE A 63 11.98 11.07 -6.37
N LYS A 64 12.86 11.55 -5.49
CA LYS A 64 12.50 11.99 -4.14
C LYS A 64 11.54 13.17 -4.16
N GLU A 65 11.69 14.09 -5.09
CA GLU A 65 10.87 15.30 -5.20
C GLU A 65 9.42 14.93 -5.50
N ASP A 66 9.20 14.04 -6.47
CA ASP A 66 7.87 13.52 -6.83
C ASP A 66 7.24 12.76 -5.66
N PHE A 67 8.00 11.86 -5.01
CA PHE A 67 7.53 11.15 -3.83
C PHE A 67 7.14 12.09 -2.69
N SER A 68 7.99 13.08 -2.40
CA SER A 68 7.78 14.02 -1.29
C SER A 68 6.55 14.90 -1.55
N ARG A 69 6.34 15.34 -2.79
CA ARG A 69 5.16 16.13 -3.15
C ARG A 69 3.87 15.33 -2.97
N ILE A 70 3.84 14.08 -3.41
CA ILE A 70 2.69 13.19 -3.18
C ILE A 70 2.50 12.93 -1.69
N GLN A 71 3.58 12.66 -0.94
CA GLN A 71 3.51 12.45 0.50
C GLN A 71 2.91 13.66 1.23
N GLU A 72 3.34 14.88 0.90
CA GLU A 72 2.78 16.11 1.48
C GLU A 72 1.28 16.21 1.25
N ILE A 73 0.80 15.90 0.05
CA ILE A 73 -0.64 15.93 -0.26
C ILE A 73 -1.39 14.92 0.63
N PHE A 74 -0.84 13.71 0.83
CA PHE A 74 -1.45 12.75 1.75
C PHE A 74 -1.42 13.23 3.21
N ASP A 75 -0.27 13.73 3.68
CA ASP A 75 -0.09 14.16 5.07
C ASP A 75 -1.03 15.32 5.45
N TRP A 76 -1.31 16.25 4.53
CA TRP A 76 -2.15 17.42 4.79
C TRP A 76 -3.64 17.19 4.55
N TYR A 77 -4.03 16.34 3.59
CA TYR A 77 -5.41 16.28 3.11
C TYR A 77 -6.10 14.92 3.27
N ALA A 78 -5.35 13.83 3.49
CA ALA A 78 -5.93 12.51 3.67
C ALA A 78 -6.37 12.27 5.12
N SER A 79 -7.49 11.59 5.30
CA SER A 79 -7.87 11.04 6.60
C SER A 79 -6.95 9.88 7.01
N SER A 80 -7.00 9.50 8.28
CA SER A 80 -6.21 8.37 8.82
C SER A 80 -6.42 7.05 8.06
N ILE A 81 -7.60 6.85 7.47
CA ILE A 81 -7.92 5.67 6.66
C ILE A 81 -7.32 5.79 5.26
N GLU A 82 -7.39 6.98 4.66
CA GLU A 82 -6.91 7.27 3.32
C GLU A 82 -5.38 7.29 3.23
N LEU A 83 -4.66 7.48 4.34
CA LEU A 83 -3.21 7.31 4.38
C LEU A 83 -2.74 5.92 3.90
N ASN A 84 -3.59 4.89 3.98
CA ASN A 84 -3.29 3.56 3.44
C ASN A 84 -3.29 3.49 1.92
N LEU A 85 -3.84 4.50 1.24
CA LEU A 85 -3.92 4.58 -0.21
C LEU A 85 -2.69 5.24 -0.84
N GLN A 86 -1.77 5.77 -0.03
CA GLN A 86 -0.59 6.46 -0.51
C GLN A 86 0.28 5.54 -1.39
N PRO A 87 0.60 5.93 -2.64
CA PRO A 87 1.51 5.20 -3.48
C PRO A 87 2.86 4.98 -2.78
N GLY A 88 3.30 3.72 -2.73
CA GLY A 88 4.57 3.35 -2.12
C GLY A 88 5.78 3.89 -2.90
N GLN A 89 6.96 3.87 -2.26
CA GLN A 89 8.22 4.33 -2.87
C GLN A 89 8.57 3.65 -4.19
N GLY A 90 8.05 2.45 -4.46
CA GLY A 90 8.30 1.70 -5.70
C GLY A 90 7.81 2.41 -6.96
N TYR A 91 6.75 3.22 -6.87
CA TYR A 91 6.24 4.01 -7.99
C TYR A 91 7.22 5.11 -8.44
N PHE A 92 8.16 5.49 -7.57
CA PHE A 92 9.08 6.61 -7.77
C PHE A 92 10.52 6.15 -8.04
N ILE A 93 10.69 4.91 -8.48
CA ILE A 93 11.97 4.36 -8.91
C ILE A 93 11.98 4.30 -10.44
N ALA A 94 12.89 5.04 -11.06
CA ALA A 94 13.07 5.06 -12.50
C ALA A 94 14.53 5.37 -12.87
N ASP A 95 14.97 4.96 -14.06
CA ASP A 95 16.31 5.23 -14.57
C ASP A 95 16.43 6.61 -15.21
N THR A 96 15.31 7.16 -15.72
CA THR A 96 15.29 8.43 -16.43
C THR A 96 14.08 9.29 -16.04
N GLU A 97 14.22 10.60 -16.24
CA GLU A 97 13.14 11.58 -16.06
C GLU A 97 11.92 11.27 -16.94
N GLU A 98 12.15 10.74 -18.16
CA GLU A 98 11.08 10.36 -19.07
C GLU A 98 10.35 9.09 -18.60
N GLU A 99 11.08 8.10 -18.10
CA GLU A 99 10.46 6.93 -17.46
C GLU A 99 9.62 7.36 -16.24
N MET A 100 10.14 8.27 -15.41
CA MET A 100 9.38 8.78 -14.25
C MET A 100 8.10 9.49 -14.69
N LYS A 101 8.14 10.34 -15.73
CA LYS A 101 6.94 10.97 -16.29
C LYS A 101 5.92 9.94 -16.78
N ASN A 102 6.39 8.87 -17.44
CA ASN A 102 5.53 7.79 -17.90
C ASN A 102 4.90 7.02 -16.73
N ARG A 103 5.64 6.73 -15.67
CA ARG A 103 5.09 6.14 -14.44
C ARG A 103 4.03 7.04 -13.80
N ILE A 104 4.28 8.35 -13.70
CA ILE A 104 3.29 9.29 -13.17
C ILE A 104 2.04 9.29 -14.05
N ARG A 105 2.20 9.30 -15.37
CA ARG A 105 1.10 9.36 -16.34
C ARG A 105 0.26 8.08 -16.40
N TYR A 106 0.89 6.92 -16.42
CA TYR A 106 0.23 5.65 -16.71
C TYR A 106 -0.01 4.78 -15.48
N GLU A 107 0.61 5.11 -14.34
CA GLU A 107 0.44 4.36 -13.08
C GLU A 107 -0.18 5.24 -11.98
N ILE A 108 0.45 6.38 -11.63
CA ILE A 108 0.02 7.19 -10.47
C ILE A 108 -1.25 8.00 -10.78
N PHE A 109 -1.29 8.68 -11.93
CA PHE A 109 -2.45 9.47 -12.35
C PHE A 109 -3.74 8.66 -12.41
N PRO A 110 -3.81 7.50 -13.11
CA PRO A 110 -5.04 6.70 -13.12
C PRO A 110 -5.41 6.18 -11.73
N LEU A 111 -4.42 5.76 -10.92
CA LEU A 111 -4.67 5.30 -9.55
C LEU A 111 -5.33 6.38 -8.68
N ILE A 112 -4.80 7.61 -8.70
CA ILE A 112 -5.39 8.72 -7.93
C ILE A 112 -6.75 9.13 -8.53
N LYS A 113 -6.92 9.08 -9.86
CA LYS A 113 -8.20 9.36 -10.52
C LYS A 113 -9.28 8.37 -10.04
N GLU A 114 -8.95 7.08 -9.95
CA GLU A 114 -9.85 6.03 -9.44
C GLU A 114 -10.24 6.29 -7.98
N TYR A 115 -9.29 6.57 -7.09
CA TYR A 115 -9.60 6.91 -5.69
C TYR A 115 -10.57 8.09 -5.57
N LEU A 116 -10.36 9.14 -6.36
CA LEU A 116 -11.26 10.31 -6.39
C LEU A 116 -12.66 9.96 -6.92
N GLN A 117 -12.75 9.08 -7.92
CA GLN A 117 -14.02 8.58 -8.47
C GLN A 117 -14.80 7.75 -7.46
N GLU A 118 -14.12 6.96 -6.63
CA GLU A 118 -14.73 6.24 -5.49
C GLU A 118 -15.11 7.17 -4.32
N GLY A 119 -14.80 8.46 -4.44
CA GLY A 119 -15.11 9.45 -3.43
C GLY A 119 -14.13 9.48 -2.25
N LEU A 120 -12.95 8.90 -2.41
CA LEU A 120 -11.82 9.02 -1.48
C LEU A 120 -10.98 10.25 -1.86
N LEU A 121 -10.14 10.74 -0.95
CA LEU A 121 -9.20 11.85 -1.18
C LEU A 121 -9.85 13.15 -1.68
N ARG A 122 -11.15 13.36 -1.40
CA ARG A 122 -11.91 14.52 -1.92
C ARG A 122 -11.26 15.85 -1.58
N ASN A 123 -10.71 15.97 -0.38
CA ASN A 123 -10.04 17.18 0.10
C ASN A 123 -8.72 17.47 -0.62
N ALA A 124 -8.11 16.44 -1.22
CA ALA A 124 -6.82 16.53 -1.92
C ALA A 124 -6.98 16.77 -3.43
N LYS A 125 -8.21 16.82 -3.95
CA LYS A 125 -8.50 16.83 -5.40
C LYS A 125 -7.79 17.96 -6.14
N GLU A 126 -7.83 19.18 -5.60
CA GLU A 126 -7.19 20.35 -6.22
C GLU A 126 -5.67 20.23 -6.21
N GLU A 127 -5.08 19.79 -5.10
CA GLU A 127 -3.63 19.61 -4.99
C GLU A 127 -3.08 18.53 -5.92
N PHE A 128 -3.78 17.40 -6.04
CA PHE A 128 -3.42 16.39 -7.04
C PHE A 128 -3.57 16.93 -8.45
N ASN A 129 -4.62 17.69 -8.75
CA ASN A 129 -4.77 18.29 -10.08
C ASN A 129 -3.62 19.25 -10.39
N ASN A 130 -3.22 20.08 -9.44
CA ASN A 130 -2.09 21.01 -9.57
C ASN A 130 -0.78 20.25 -9.82
N TYR A 131 -0.54 19.17 -9.07
CA TYR A 131 0.63 18.31 -9.26
C TYR A 131 0.66 17.71 -10.67
N PHE A 132 -0.41 17.05 -11.12
CA PHE A 132 -0.44 16.40 -12.42
C PHE A 132 -0.42 17.40 -13.60
N SER A 133 -1.10 18.54 -13.47
CA SER A 133 -1.08 19.59 -14.49
C SER A 133 0.33 20.14 -14.69
N THR A 134 1.06 20.36 -13.60
CA THR A 134 2.45 20.84 -13.65
C THR A 134 3.40 19.77 -14.16
N ARG A 135 3.24 18.53 -13.68
CA ARG A 135 4.23 17.47 -13.85
C ARG A 135 4.14 16.74 -15.19
N ILE A 136 2.92 16.52 -15.68
CA ILE A 136 2.65 15.72 -16.89
C ILE A 136 1.66 16.38 -17.87
N ASN A 137 1.24 17.62 -17.61
CA ASN A 137 0.28 18.38 -18.41
C ASN A 137 -1.07 17.66 -18.60
N LEU A 138 -1.57 17.02 -17.53
CA LEU A 138 -2.89 16.38 -17.51
C LEU A 138 -3.74 16.94 -16.37
N SER A 139 -5.04 17.09 -16.64
CA SER A 139 -6.05 17.53 -15.69
C SER A 139 -6.87 16.35 -15.16
N LEU A 140 -7.18 16.36 -13.87
CA LEU A 140 -8.14 15.43 -13.25
C LEU A 140 -9.60 15.83 -13.51
N PHE A 141 -9.84 17.03 -14.05
CA PHE A 141 -11.18 17.56 -14.34
C PHE A 141 -11.66 17.26 -15.76
N GLU A 142 -10.82 16.62 -16.58
CA GLU A 142 -11.14 16.14 -17.93
C GLU A 142 -11.61 14.67 -17.95
#